data_AF-I9Z0A1-F1
#
_entry.id   AF-I9Z0A1-F1
#
_cell.length_a   1.000
_cell.length_b   1.000
_cell.length_c   1.000
_cell.angle_alpha   90.00
_cell.angle_beta   90.00
_cell.angle_gamma   90.00
#
_symmetry.space_group_name_H-M   'P 1'
#
loop_
_entity.id
_entity.type
_entity.pdbx_description
1 polymer ?
#
loop_
_entity_poly.entity_id
_entity_poly.type
_entity_poly.pdbx_seq_one_letter_code
_entity_poly.pdbx_strand_id
1 'polypeptide(L)'
;MIRIDDSKKAIEVSIPLTSISGKARVKIRHAFSDYGILTATRKIPFSLKHYVEWQIGYDVPIKDKEKFKLTTLKDEKYHFLGANNKVKTLYELSEIIYYAKQLNLISLENLENTLKYLEKQKQFIEDNFIRERFRLHQFGGMDFCFSILELKTATPLLNRTATLKEQTLLTIHKTNALMFLEMLKIFGLLSQAHHNDVLKILEKILQN
;
A
#
# COMPACT_ATOMS: atom_id res chain seq x y z
N MET A 1 11.13 2.37 -6.36
CA MET A 1 10.24 2.96 -5.32
C MET A 1 10.52 2.30 -3.98
N ILE A 2 10.58 0.97 -3.97
CA ILE A 2 11.01 0.14 -2.84
C ILE A 2 12.54 -0.08 -2.92
N ARG A 3 13.22 -0.06 -1.77
CA ARG A 3 14.62 -0.45 -1.57
C ARG A 3 14.69 -1.43 -0.41
N ILE A 4 15.54 -2.45 -0.53
CA ILE A 4 15.76 -3.44 0.52
C ILE A 4 17.07 -3.11 1.22
N ASP A 5 17.03 -2.97 2.55
CA ASP A 5 18.21 -2.83 3.39
C ASP A 5 18.40 -4.12 4.19
N ASP A 6 19.17 -5.04 3.61
CA ASP A 6 19.45 -6.35 4.22
C ASP A 6 20.18 -6.23 5.56
N SER A 7 21.04 -5.21 5.70
CA SER A 7 21.80 -4.98 6.94
C SER A 7 20.90 -4.63 8.12
N LYS A 8 19.85 -3.85 7.86
CA LYS A 8 18.88 -3.43 8.88
C LYS A 8 17.64 -4.33 8.93
N LYS A 9 17.55 -5.33 8.06
CA LYS A 9 16.33 -6.12 7.82
C LYS A 9 15.11 -5.21 7.67
N ALA A 10 15.19 -4.26 6.75
CA ALA A 10 14.14 -3.27 6.56
C ALA A 10 13.84 -3.03 5.07
N ILE A 11 12.62 -2.58 4.80
CA ILE A 11 12.19 -2.16 3.47
C ILE A 11 11.97 -0.65 3.52
N GLU A 12 12.60 0.08 2.62
CA GLU A 12 12.45 1.53 2.52
C GLU A 12 11.63 1.89 1.28
N VAL A 13 10.55 2.65 1.47
CA VAL A 13 9.67 3.12 0.40
C VAL A 13 9.80 4.62 0.25
N SER A 14 10.11 5.09 -0.96
CA SER A 14 10.21 6.52 -1.25
C SER A 14 8.83 7.17 -1.35
N ILE A 15 8.61 8.22 -0.55
CA ILE A 15 7.38 9.01 -0.47
C ILE A 15 7.68 10.45 -0.91
N PRO A 16 7.04 10.97 -1.98
CA PRO A 16 7.21 12.35 -2.40
C PRO A 16 6.46 13.33 -1.49
N LEU A 17 7.12 14.39 -1.03
CA LEU A 17 6.51 15.41 -0.17
C LEU A 17 5.86 16.57 -0.94
N THR A 18 6.28 16.80 -2.18
CA THR A 18 5.83 17.97 -2.97
C THR A 18 4.90 17.62 -4.12
N SER A 19 4.58 16.33 -4.33
CA SER A 19 3.71 15.91 -5.41
C SER A 19 2.24 16.05 -5.01
N ILE A 20 1.47 16.79 -5.81
CA ILE A 20 0.03 16.99 -5.60
C ILE A 20 -0.84 16.09 -6.50
N SER A 21 -0.28 15.56 -7.59
CA SER A 21 -0.99 14.74 -8.59
C SER A 21 -0.64 13.24 -8.53
N GLY A 22 0.18 12.82 -7.57
CA GLY A 22 0.56 11.42 -7.36
C GLY A 22 -0.41 10.61 -6.51
N LYS A 23 -0.09 9.32 -6.31
CA LYS A 23 -0.80 8.41 -5.40
C LYS A 23 -0.58 8.73 -3.92
N ALA A 24 0.64 9.16 -3.58
CA ALA A 24 0.99 9.61 -2.24
C ALA A 24 0.98 11.13 -2.21
N ARG A 25 0.24 11.71 -1.24
CA ARG A 25 0.05 13.15 -1.08
C ARG A 25 0.16 13.50 0.39
N VAL A 26 0.74 14.67 0.68
CA VAL A 26 0.68 15.23 2.03
C VAL A 26 -0.62 16.01 2.17
N LYS A 27 -1.34 15.75 3.25
CA LYS A 27 -2.58 16.43 3.63
C LYS A 27 -2.48 16.95 5.06
N ILE A 28 -3.37 17.86 5.40
CA ILE A 28 -3.54 18.37 6.77
C ILE A 28 -4.96 18.06 7.26
N ARG A 29 -5.09 17.62 8.51
CA ARG A 29 -6.39 17.43 9.18
C ARG A 29 -6.43 18.14 10.52
N HIS A 30 -7.58 18.66 10.91
CA HIS A 30 -7.76 19.39 12.17
C HIS A 30 -8.05 18.46 13.34
N ALA A 31 -8.89 17.45 13.12
CA ALA A 31 -9.12 16.31 14.00
C ALA A 31 -8.92 14.97 13.27
N PHE A 32 -8.90 13.85 14.00
CA PHE A 32 -8.69 12.52 13.43
C PHE A 32 -9.85 12.08 12.52
N SER A 33 -11.08 12.52 12.84
CA SER A 33 -12.32 12.24 12.10
C SER A 33 -12.49 13.07 10.83
N ASP A 34 -11.65 14.08 10.62
CA ASP A 34 -11.84 15.03 9.53
C ASP A 34 -11.22 14.50 8.24
N TYR A 35 -11.86 14.85 7.11
CA TYR A 35 -11.24 14.71 5.80
C TYR A 35 -10.02 15.64 5.70
N GLY A 36 -8.89 15.11 5.23
CA GLY A 36 -7.70 15.92 5.04
C GLY A 36 -7.77 16.81 3.81
N ILE A 37 -7.27 18.03 3.97
CA ILE A 37 -7.17 19.04 2.91
C ILE A 37 -5.76 19.00 2.32
N LEU A 38 -5.65 19.22 1.01
CA LEU A 38 -4.34 19.35 0.35
C LEU A 38 -3.54 20.51 0.95
N THR A 39 -2.25 20.29 1.18
CA THR A 39 -1.35 21.29 1.76
C THR A 39 -0.20 21.63 0.82
N ALA A 40 0.13 22.91 0.70
CA ALA A 40 1.26 23.37 -0.09
C ALA A 40 2.55 23.26 0.75
N THR A 41 3.11 22.05 0.84
CA THR A 41 4.27 21.71 1.71
C THR A 41 5.52 22.56 1.50
N ARG A 42 5.68 23.18 0.32
CA ARG A 42 6.79 24.11 0.04
C ARG A 42 6.60 25.51 0.64
N LYS A 43 5.37 25.86 1.04
CA LYS A 43 4.99 27.18 1.57
C LYS A 43 4.57 27.11 3.02
N ILE A 44 3.92 26.01 3.43
CA ILE A 44 3.39 25.79 4.77
C ILE A 44 4.35 24.88 5.53
N PRO A 45 4.88 25.31 6.70
CA PRO A 45 5.71 24.44 7.52
C PRO A 45 4.95 23.20 8.00
N PHE A 46 5.63 22.06 8.02
CA PHE A 46 5.05 20.83 8.55
C PHE A 46 4.76 20.94 10.04
N SER A 47 3.70 20.26 10.46
CA SER A 47 3.21 20.19 11.83
C SER A 47 2.62 18.81 12.12
N LEU A 48 2.27 18.53 13.37
CA LEU A 48 1.63 17.27 13.77
C LEU A 48 0.27 17.01 13.10
N LYS A 49 -0.32 18.03 12.47
CA LYS A 49 -1.56 17.93 11.70
C LYS A 49 -1.35 17.36 10.30
N HIS A 50 -0.10 17.34 9.82
CA HIS A 50 0.24 16.82 8.52
C HIS A 50 0.34 15.29 8.55
N TYR A 51 -0.17 14.64 7.51
CA TYR A 51 -0.08 13.21 7.32
C TYR A 51 0.09 12.89 5.83
N VAL A 52 0.54 11.69 5.52
CA VAL A 52 0.59 11.18 4.15
C VAL A 52 -0.66 10.35 3.91
N GLU A 53 -1.36 10.65 2.83
CA GLU A 53 -2.40 9.80 2.25
C GLU A 53 -1.82 9.11 1.03
N TRP A 54 -1.79 7.78 1.04
CA TRP A 54 -1.27 6.97 -0.05
C TRP A 54 -2.33 6.04 -0.61
N GLN A 55 -2.76 6.31 -1.84
CA GLN A 55 -3.56 5.43 -2.70
C GLN A 55 -2.73 4.22 -3.15
N ILE A 56 -2.47 3.32 -2.21
CA ILE A 56 -1.64 2.14 -2.43
C ILE A 56 -2.41 1.08 -3.21
N GLY A 57 -1.77 0.53 -4.23
CA GLY A 57 -2.24 -0.66 -4.95
C GLY A 57 -1.56 -1.92 -4.45
N TYR A 58 -2.00 -3.07 -4.96
CA TYR A 58 -1.44 -4.37 -4.60
C TYR A 58 -1.03 -5.19 -5.84
N ASP A 59 -1.29 -4.71 -7.05
CA ASP A 59 -0.92 -5.40 -8.29
C ASP A 59 -0.72 -4.42 -9.45
N VAL A 60 -0.17 -4.95 -10.54
CA VAL A 60 -0.11 -4.25 -11.83
C VAL A 60 -0.26 -5.23 -12.99
N PRO A 61 -1.10 -4.94 -14.01
CA PRO A 61 -1.13 -5.72 -15.24
C PRO A 61 0.21 -5.65 -15.98
N ILE A 62 0.74 -6.79 -16.43
CA ILE A 62 2.03 -6.82 -17.17
C ILE A 62 1.99 -6.04 -18.49
N LYS A 63 0.79 -5.86 -19.05
CA LYS A 63 0.57 -5.06 -20.27
C LYS A 63 0.68 -3.55 -20.02
N ASP A 64 0.54 -3.08 -18.79
CA ASP A 64 0.78 -1.68 -18.40
C ASP A 64 2.29 -1.47 -18.26
N LYS A 65 2.97 -1.28 -19.41
CA LYS A 65 4.44 -1.19 -19.49
C LYS A 65 5.04 -0.11 -18.60
N GLU A 66 4.33 0.99 -18.36
CA GLU A 66 4.82 2.09 -17.55
C GLU A 66 4.86 1.71 -16.07
N LYS A 67 3.77 1.14 -15.54
CA LYS A 67 3.76 0.69 -14.14
C LYS A 67 4.55 -0.59 -13.93
N PHE A 68 4.57 -1.50 -14.90
CA PHE A 68 5.36 -2.74 -14.81
C PHE A 68 6.87 -2.47 -14.72
N LYS A 69 7.37 -1.36 -15.29
CA LYS A 69 8.77 -0.94 -15.10
C LYS A 69 9.10 -0.61 -13.63
N LEU A 70 8.11 -0.18 -12.85
CA LEU A 70 8.27 0.31 -11.47
C LEU A 70 8.39 -0.80 -10.43
N THR A 71 7.82 -1.98 -10.68
CA THR A 71 8.00 -3.16 -9.81
C THR A 71 9.40 -3.73 -9.98
N THR A 72 9.95 -4.26 -8.90
CA THR A 72 11.18 -5.07 -8.93
C THR A 72 10.91 -6.54 -9.26
N LEU A 73 9.64 -7.00 -9.13
CA LEU A 73 9.22 -8.39 -9.31
C LEU A 73 8.68 -8.65 -10.72
N LYS A 74 9.57 -8.58 -11.70
CA LYS A 74 9.25 -8.69 -13.15
C LYS A 74 9.27 -10.12 -13.69
N ASP A 75 9.78 -11.06 -12.90
CA ASP A 75 9.99 -12.44 -13.30
C ASP A 75 8.65 -13.20 -13.39
N GLU A 76 8.55 -14.14 -14.33
CA GLU A 76 7.28 -14.82 -14.64
C GLU A 76 6.74 -15.64 -13.47
N LYS A 77 7.61 -16.07 -12.56
CA LYS A 77 7.21 -16.79 -11.34
C LYS A 77 6.30 -15.98 -10.41
N TYR A 78 6.34 -14.64 -10.51
CA TYR A 78 5.47 -13.73 -9.75
C TYR A 78 4.16 -13.40 -10.47
N HIS A 79 4.01 -13.83 -11.73
CA HIS A 79 2.82 -13.54 -12.51
C HIS A 79 1.64 -14.40 -12.07
N PHE A 80 0.44 -13.80 -12.10
CA PHE A 80 -0.83 -14.49 -11.82
C PHE A 80 -1.95 -13.95 -12.70
N LEU A 81 -3.00 -14.75 -12.87
CA LEU A 81 -4.22 -14.34 -13.56
C LEU A 81 -5.14 -13.64 -12.55
N GLY A 82 -5.36 -12.34 -12.74
CA GLY A 82 -6.27 -11.57 -11.90
C GLY A 82 -7.74 -11.81 -12.24
N ALA A 83 -8.64 -11.38 -11.36
CA ALA A 83 -10.09 -11.56 -11.48
C ALA A 83 -10.69 -10.93 -12.75
N ASN A 84 -10.00 -9.97 -13.35
CA ASN A 84 -10.38 -9.32 -14.60
C ASN A 84 -9.79 -9.99 -15.86
N ASN A 85 -9.32 -11.24 -15.74
CA ASN A 85 -8.67 -12.03 -16.79
C ASN A 85 -7.40 -11.39 -17.39
N LYS A 86 -6.77 -10.45 -16.67
CA LYS A 86 -5.47 -9.89 -17.05
C LYS A 86 -4.38 -10.62 -16.29
N VAL A 87 -3.26 -10.87 -16.97
CA VAL A 87 -2.03 -11.31 -16.29
C VAL A 87 -1.43 -10.11 -15.57
N LYS A 88 -1.16 -10.27 -14.28
CA LYS A 88 -0.66 -9.25 -13.38
C LYS A 88 0.58 -9.75 -12.64
N THR A 89 1.31 -8.85 -12.01
CA THR A 89 2.40 -9.17 -11.08
C THR A 89 2.25 -8.40 -9.77
N LEU A 90 3.04 -8.78 -8.77
CA LEU A 90 3.12 -8.15 -7.47
C LEU A 90 3.66 -6.71 -7.58
N TYR A 91 3.02 -5.78 -6.88
CA TYR A 91 3.34 -4.35 -6.94
C TYR A 91 2.89 -3.62 -5.67
N GLU A 92 3.66 -2.60 -5.27
CA GLU A 92 3.39 -1.77 -4.08
C GLU A 92 3.15 -2.63 -2.83
N LEU A 93 1.90 -2.79 -2.39
CA LEU A 93 1.56 -3.52 -1.16
C LEU A 93 2.00 -4.99 -1.18
N SER A 94 1.73 -5.71 -2.26
CA SER A 94 2.07 -7.14 -2.33
C SER A 94 3.57 -7.37 -2.49
N GLU A 95 4.27 -6.44 -3.14
CA GLU A 95 5.73 -6.43 -3.25
C GLU A 95 6.39 -6.17 -1.89
N ILE A 96 5.83 -5.24 -1.09
CA ILE A 96 6.23 -5.04 0.32
C ILE A 96 6.08 -6.34 1.11
N ILE A 97 4.94 -7.01 1.00
CA ILE A 97 4.66 -8.25 1.75
C ILE A 97 5.59 -9.38 1.32
N TYR A 98 5.88 -9.50 0.02
CA TYR A 98 6.86 -10.45 -0.50
C TYR A 98 8.23 -10.24 0.15
N TYR A 99 8.77 -9.03 0.12
CA TYR A 99 10.08 -8.77 0.74
C TYR A 99 10.04 -8.88 2.26
N ALA A 100 8.91 -8.55 2.90
CA ALA A 100 8.74 -8.72 4.33
C ALA A 100 8.75 -10.20 4.74
N LYS A 101 8.24 -11.12 3.89
CA LYS A 101 8.42 -12.56 4.04
C LYS A 101 9.91 -12.94 3.93
N GLN A 102 10.58 -12.52 2.86
CA GLN A 102 11.99 -12.86 2.61
C GLN A 102 12.93 -12.41 3.74
N LEU A 103 12.64 -11.25 4.34
CA LEU A 103 13.37 -10.70 5.48
C LEU A 103 12.92 -11.26 6.85
N ASN A 104 11.98 -12.20 6.90
CA ASN A 104 11.35 -12.73 8.13
C ASN A 104 10.68 -11.65 9.00
N LEU A 105 10.25 -10.54 8.40
CA LEU A 105 9.43 -9.53 9.06
C LEU A 105 8.00 -10.04 9.29
N ILE A 106 7.47 -10.78 8.32
CA ILE A 106 6.18 -11.49 8.41
C ILE A 106 6.49 -12.99 8.40
N SER A 107 5.90 -13.76 9.31
CA SER A 107 6.11 -15.22 9.33
C SER A 107 5.27 -15.91 8.24
N LEU A 108 5.71 -17.10 7.83
CA LEU A 108 4.92 -17.98 6.95
C LEU A 108 3.54 -18.27 7.56
N GLU A 109 3.50 -18.54 8.87
CA GLU A 109 2.26 -18.78 9.60
C GLU A 109 1.29 -17.59 9.48
N ASN A 110 1.77 -16.34 9.56
CA ASN A 110 0.89 -15.18 9.39
C ASN A 110 0.26 -15.15 7.99
N LEU A 111 1.04 -15.45 6.94
CA LEU A 111 0.54 -15.50 5.57
C LEU A 111 -0.47 -16.63 5.36
N GLU A 112 -0.17 -17.83 5.86
CA GLU A 112 -1.06 -18.99 5.78
C GLU A 112 -2.37 -18.76 6.54
N ASN A 113 -2.29 -18.16 7.73
CA ASN A 113 -3.48 -17.84 8.52
C ASN A 113 -4.36 -16.81 7.82
N THR A 114 -3.75 -15.78 7.21
CA THR A 114 -4.50 -14.80 6.40
C THR A 114 -5.15 -15.45 5.18
N LEU A 115 -4.43 -16.34 4.47
CA LEU A 115 -4.98 -17.08 3.33
C LEU A 115 -6.18 -17.95 3.76
N LYS A 116 -6.01 -18.80 4.77
CA LYS A 116 -7.07 -19.66 5.32
C LYS A 116 -8.27 -18.87 5.84
N TYR A 117 -8.02 -17.68 6.39
CA TYR A 117 -9.09 -16.79 6.84
C TYR A 117 -9.90 -16.28 5.65
N LEU A 118 -9.22 -15.80 4.60
CA LEU A 118 -9.88 -15.27 3.39
C LEU A 118 -10.63 -16.36 2.64
N GLU A 119 -10.06 -17.56 2.44
CA GLU A 119 -10.74 -18.67 1.74
C GLU A 119 -12.12 -19.04 2.32
N LYS A 120 -12.35 -18.75 3.61
CA LYS A 120 -13.63 -19.00 4.29
C LYS A 120 -14.66 -17.88 4.08
N GLN A 121 -14.25 -16.71 3.60
CA GLN A 121 -15.12 -15.55 3.44
C GLN A 121 -15.98 -15.67 2.20
N LYS A 122 -17.27 -15.35 2.35
CA LYS A 122 -18.26 -15.34 1.26
C LYS A 122 -19.07 -14.05 1.18
N GLN A 123 -18.85 -13.15 2.14
CA GLN A 123 -19.52 -11.86 2.24
C GLN A 123 -18.46 -10.76 2.20
N PHE A 124 -18.73 -9.73 1.42
CA PHE A 124 -17.81 -8.63 1.19
C PHE A 124 -18.40 -7.32 1.68
N ILE A 125 -17.52 -6.35 1.92
CA ILE A 125 -17.92 -5.01 2.33
C ILE A 125 -18.86 -4.39 1.29
N GLU A 126 -18.60 -4.59 -0.02
CA GLU A 126 -19.46 -4.10 -1.10
C GLU A 126 -20.90 -4.63 -1.01
N ASP A 127 -21.12 -5.85 -0.51
CA ASP A 127 -22.46 -6.46 -0.43
C ASP A 127 -23.41 -5.64 0.46
N ASN A 128 -22.86 -4.95 1.46
CA ASN A 128 -23.63 -4.10 2.36
C ASN A 128 -24.06 -2.77 1.73
N PHE A 129 -23.33 -2.29 0.72
CA PHE A 129 -23.62 -1.01 0.05
C PHE A 129 -24.60 -1.16 -1.13
N ILE A 130 -24.74 -2.36 -1.69
CA ILE A 130 -25.68 -2.63 -2.80
C ILE A 130 -27.15 -2.41 -2.38
N ARG A 131 -27.47 -2.44 -1.08
CA ARG A 131 -28.83 -2.16 -0.57
C ARG A 131 -29.25 -0.68 -0.63
N GLU A 132 -28.31 0.25 -0.67
CA GLU A 132 -28.61 1.68 -0.85
C GLU A 132 -28.59 2.01 -2.33
N ARG A 133 -29.77 2.17 -2.94
CA ARG A 133 -29.94 2.70 -4.30
C ARG A 133 -29.10 3.98 -4.42
N PHE A 134 -28.01 3.95 -5.19
CA PHE A 134 -27.58 4.90 -6.22
C PHE A 134 -26.06 4.71 -6.51
N ARG A 135 -25.77 4.21 -7.73
CA ARG A 135 -24.45 3.98 -8.38
C ARG A 135 -23.64 2.77 -7.85
N LEU A 136 -23.25 1.90 -8.79
CA LEU A 136 -22.13 0.97 -8.65
C LEU A 136 -20.86 1.78 -8.31
N HIS A 137 -20.61 2.02 -7.03
CA HIS A 137 -19.31 2.45 -6.57
C HIS A 137 -18.43 1.20 -6.58
N GLN A 138 -17.59 1.03 -7.60
CA GLN A 138 -16.45 0.15 -7.45
C GLN A 138 -15.60 0.73 -6.31
N PHE A 139 -15.46 0.00 -5.20
CA PHE A 139 -14.50 0.29 -4.14
C PHE A 139 -13.09 0.02 -4.68
N GLY A 140 -12.64 0.81 -5.65
CA GLY A 140 -11.44 0.54 -6.44
C GLY A 140 -10.12 0.88 -5.76
N GLY A 141 -10.14 1.41 -4.54
CA GLY A 141 -8.93 1.81 -3.83
C GLY A 141 -9.16 2.02 -2.33
N MET A 142 -8.11 1.78 -1.56
CA MET A 142 -8.03 2.08 -0.13
C MET A 142 -6.87 3.06 0.09
N ASP A 143 -7.15 4.13 0.84
CA ASP A 143 -6.15 5.12 1.21
C ASP A 143 -5.42 4.68 2.48
N PHE A 144 -4.11 4.50 2.38
CA PHE A 144 -3.25 4.27 3.54
C PHE A 144 -2.77 5.61 4.10
N CYS A 145 -3.25 5.95 5.29
CA CYS A 145 -2.93 7.20 5.96
C CYS A 145 -1.95 6.99 7.11
N PHE A 146 -0.83 7.71 7.13
CA PHE A 146 0.18 7.60 8.19
C PHE A 146 0.80 8.95 8.52
N SER A 147 1.34 9.08 9.73
CA SER A 147 1.89 10.35 10.21
C SER A 147 3.16 10.72 9.46
N ILE A 148 3.40 12.02 9.23
CA ILE A 148 4.70 12.47 8.69
C ILE A 148 5.87 12.13 9.62
N LEU A 149 5.60 11.82 10.90
CA LEU A 149 6.62 11.41 11.86
C LEU A 149 7.17 10.00 11.60
N GLU A 150 6.45 9.19 10.82
CA GLU A 150 6.91 7.85 10.42
C GLU A 150 7.92 7.92 9.26
N LEU A 151 8.12 9.11 8.68
CA LEU A 151 9.05 9.32 7.59
C LEU A 151 10.47 9.58 8.11
N LYS A 152 11.40 8.77 7.64
CA LYS A 152 12.83 8.95 7.82
C LYS A 152 13.35 10.03 6.89
N THR A 153 14.01 11.03 7.47
CA THR A 153 14.54 12.21 6.80
C THR A 153 15.91 12.58 7.36
N ALA A 154 16.75 13.22 6.54
CA ALA A 154 18.06 13.72 7.01
C ALA A 154 17.90 14.88 8.01
N THR A 155 16.87 15.70 7.81
CA THR A 155 16.50 16.82 8.68
C THR A 155 15.04 16.68 9.11
N PRO A 156 14.73 16.79 10.42
CA PRO A 156 13.37 16.68 10.93
C PRO A 156 12.36 17.51 10.13
N LEU A 157 11.16 16.97 9.91
CA LEU A 157 10.14 17.65 9.11
C LEU A 157 9.48 18.81 9.84
N LEU A 158 9.24 18.68 11.15
CA LEU A 158 8.49 19.67 11.92
C LEU A 158 9.11 21.08 11.82
N ASN A 159 8.25 22.07 11.64
CA ASN A 159 8.58 23.50 11.59
C ASN A 159 9.45 23.94 10.39
N ARG A 160 9.59 23.10 9.36
CA ARG A 160 10.20 23.51 8.08
C ARG A 160 9.27 23.23 6.90
N THR A 161 9.60 23.81 5.75
CA THR A 161 8.94 23.53 4.47
C THR A 161 9.71 22.46 3.68
N ALA A 162 9.03 21.86 2.71
CA ALA A 162 9.64 20.93 1.78
C ALA A 162 10.50 21.65 0.73
N THR A 163 11.64 21.05 0.37
CA THR A 163 12.47 21.50 -0.77
C THR A 163 11.88 21.03 -2.10
N LEU A 164 12.37 21.57 -3.22
CA LEU A 164 11.89 21.17 -4.54
C LEU A 164 12.10 19.66 -4.78
N LYS A 165 11.02 18.95 -5.15
CA LYS A 165 11.01 17.49 -5.41
C LYS A 165 11.52 16.65 -4.23
N GLU A 166 11.39 17.16 -3.00
CA GLU A 166 11.82 16.43 -1.81
C GLU A 166 11.11 15.07 -1.69
N GLN A 167 11.90 14.03 -1.42
CA GLN A 167 11.42 12.69 -1.14
C GLN A 167 11.96 12.23 0.20
N THR A 168 11.14 11.45 0.90
CA THR A 168 11.46 10.88 2.21
C THR A 168 11.23 9.37 2.19
N LEU A 169 11.69 8.67 3.23
CA LEU A 169 11.60 7.22 3.25
C LEU A 169 10.65 6.76 4.34
N LEU A 170 9.63 5.98 3.98
CA LEU A 170 8.89 5.17 4.94
C LEU A 170 9.66 3.87 5.17
N THR A 171 9.98 3.56 6.43
CA THR A 171 10.73 2.33 6.77
C THR A 171 9.79 1.27 7.33
N ILE A 172 9.85 0.07 6.77
CA ILE A 172 9.07 -1.08 7.17
C ILE A 172 10.03 -2.07 7.83
N HIS A 173 9.71 -2.45 9.05
CA HIS A 173 10.50 -3.31 9.93
C HIS A 173 9.57 -4.22 10.73
N LYS A 174 10.15 -5.06 11.61
CA LYS A 174 9.42 -6.15 12.28
C LYS A 174 8.15 -5.70 12.99
N THR A 175 8.18 -4.54 13.65
CA THR A 175 7.06 -4.06 14.46
C THR A 175 5.90 -3.44 13.66
N ASN A 176 6.10 -3.02 12.41
CA ASN A 176 5.03 -2.44 11.57
C ASN A 176 4.68 -3.28 10.33
N ALA A 177 5.48 -4.28 9.96
CA ALA A 177 5.25 -5.08 8.76
C ALA A 177 3.87 -5.78 8.74
N LEU A 178 3.38 -6.25 9.89
CA LEU A 178 2.08 -6.91 9.98
C LEU A 178 0.90 -6.01 9.61
N MET A 179 1.01 -4.69 9.79
CA MET A 179 -0.02 -3.75 9.36
C MET A 179 -0.26 -3.83 7.85
N PHE A 180 0.80 -4.00 7.05
CA PHE A 180 0.67 -4.14 5.59
C PHE A 180 -0.03 -5.45 5.21
N LEU A 181 0.19 -6.54 5.96
CA LEU A 181 -0.54 -7.78 5.76
C LEU A 181 -2.03 -7.62 6.10
N GLU A 182 -2.36 -6.95 7.22
CA GLU A 182 -3.75 -6.65 7.57
C GLU A 182 -4.41 -5.73 6.52
N MET A 183 -3.68 -4.78 5.93
CA MET A 183 -4.20 -4.00 4.81
C MET A 183 -4.52 -4.86 3.57
N LEU A 184 -3.65 -5.80 3.22
CA LEU A 184 -3.91 -6.72 2.10
C LEU A 184 -5.14 -7.60 2.39
N LYS A 185 -5.28 -8.04 3.64
CA LYS A 185 -6.48 -8.76 4.10
C LYS A 185 -7.74 -7.91 3.97
N ILE A 186 -7.70 -6.62 4.32
CA ILE A 186 -8.83 -5.70 4.10
C ILE A 186 -9.18 -5.61 2.61
N PHE A 187 -8.19 -5.47 1.72
CA PHE A 187 -8.44 -5.55 0.26
C PHE A 187 -9.19 -6.82 -0.10
N GLY A 188 -8.79 -7.97 0.44
CA GLY A 188 -9.46 -9.25 0.22
C GLY A 188 -10.89 -9.33 0.74
N LEU A 189 -11.34 -8.38 1.57
CA LEU A 189 -12.71 -8.28 2.09
C LEU A 189 -13.55 -7.21 1.36
N LEU A 190 -12.96 -6.40 0.47
CA LEU A 190 -13.65 -5.29 -0.18
C LEU A 190 -14.72 -5.76 -1.18
N SER A 191 -14.32 -6.64 -2.10
CA SER A 191 -15.15 -7.14 -3.20
C SER A 191 -14.75 -8.54 -3.61
N GLN A 192 -15.63 -9.25 -4.32
CA GLN A 192 -15.30 -10.57 -4.87
C GLN A 192 -14.09 -10.52 -5.83
N ALA A 193 -13.94 -9.42 -6.58
CA ALA A 193 -12.81 -9.25 -7.49
C ALA A 193 -11.49 -9.05 -6.73
N HIS A 194 -11.48 -8.17 -5.73
CA HIS A 194 -10.30 -7.96 -4.87
C HIS A 194 -9.96 -9.23 -4.10
N HIS A 195 -10.97 -9.95 -3.62
CA HIS A 195 -10.81 -11.23 -2.95
C HIS A 195 -10.02 -12.24 -3.79
N ASN A 196 -10.46 -12.46 -5.02
CA ASN A 196 -9.83 -13.41 -5.94
C ASN A 196 -8.39 -12.99 -6.28
N ASP A 197 -8.15 -11.69 -6.49
CA ASP A 197 -6.79 -11.18 -6.71
C ASP A 197 -5.90 -11.43 -5.48
N VAL A 198 -6.37 -11.11 -4.27
CA VAL A 198 -5.60 -11.26 -3.02
C VAL A 198 -5.28 -12.71 -2.69
N LEU A 199 -6.21 -13.65 -2.91
CA LEU A 199 -5.93 -15.08 -2.77
C LEU A 199 -4.78 -15.51 -3.68
N LYS A 200 -4.81 -15.11 -4.96
CA LYS A 200 -3.74 -15.43 -5.92
C LYS A 200 -2.41 -14.78 -5.56
N ILE A 201 -2.43 -13.58 -5.01
CA ILE A 201 -1.24 -12.90 -4.49
C ILE A 201 -0.64 -13.68 -3.31
N LEU A 202 -1.45 -14.07 -2.33
CA LEU A 202 -0.98 -14.82 -1.17
C LEU A 202 -0.44 -16.20 -1.57
N GLU A 203 -1.12 -16.91 -2.47
CA GLU A 203 -0.62 -18.17 -3.07
C GLU A 203 0.76 -17.95 -3.71
N LYS A 204 0.92 -16.89 -4.51
CA LYS A 204 2.19 -16.57 -5.18
C LYS A 204 3.32 -16.21 -4.22
N ILE A 205 3.01 -15.45 -3.17
CA ILE A 205 3.96 -15.10 -2.11
C ILE A 205 4.34 -16.33 -1.29
N LEU A 206 3.42 -17.26 -1.04
CA LEU A 206 3.74 -18.50 -0.31
C LEU A 206 4.64 -19.42 -1.15
N GLN A 207 4.41 -19.52 -2.46
CA GLN A 207 5.21 -20.31 -3.41
C GLN A 207 6.67 -19.83 -3.57
N ASN A 208 6.95 -18.54 -3.36
CA ASN A 208 8.26 -17.90 -3.62
C ASN A 208 8.86 -17.27 -2.37
#